data_AF-A0A2A2MAX9-F1
#
_entry.id   AF-A0A2A2MAX9-F1
#
_cell.length_a   1.000
_cell.length_b   1.000
_cell.length_c   1.000
_cell.angle_alpha   90.00
_cell.angle_beta   90.00
_cell.angle_gamma   90.00
#
_symmetry.space_group_name_H-M   'P 1'
#
loop_
_entity.id
_entity.type
_entity.pdbx_description
1 polymer ?
#
loop_
_entity_poly.entity_id
_entity_poly.type
_entity_poly.pdbx_seq_one_letter_code
_entity_poly.pdbx_strand_id
1 'polypeptide(L)'
;MCANDDNEHEGFKHIYLALQEKRTHIQYTTQKALKLQRYMLNLASHQKQVGEDAYRALNHLYVYRRHIEKIQASPETAPPLNMNKMLLLANELGFTADRIQKTTLDSANAMARIANSFLMTILKSQHYQWREKVYLSVLRRSDNVPTDDEFHCALGQWYHGDGRRDFGHLPAYSALGDAHRKLHEISVQLAKEGFKSMDWSDITQRLDEFESASQQVIYTIDKLDEQILALLEQ
;
A
#
# COMPACT_ATOMS: atom_id res chain seq x y z
N MET A 1 -7.07 13.14 52.51
CA MET A 1 -6.24 13.13 51.29
C MET A 1 -6.53 11.94 50.37
N CYS A 2 -7.28 10.90 50.77
CA CYS A 2 -7.49 9.70 49.94
C CYS A 2 -8.54 9.82 48.79
N ALA A 3 -9.43 10.82 48.82
CA ALA A 3 -10.52 10.92 47.82
C ALA A 3 -10.07 11.46 46.43
N ASN A 4 -8.90 12.09 46.34
CA ASN A 4 -8.36 12.58 45.06
C ASN A 4 -7.65 11.46 44.28
N ASP A 5 -6.90 10.59 44.96
CA ASP A 5 -6.19 9.46 44.32
C ASP A 5 -7.18 8.44 43.72
N ASP A 6 -8.30 8.16 44.37
CA ASP A 6 -9.32 7.22 43.86
C ASP A 6 -10.04 7.76 42.61
N ASN A 7 -10.29 9.07 42.55
CA ASN A 7 -10.91 9.71 41.38
C ASN A 7 -9.95 9.83 40.20
N GLU A 8 -8.67 10.13 40.44
CA GLU A 8 -7.63 10.11 39.41
C GLU A 8 -7.41 8.70 38.85
N HIS A 9 -7.47 7.67 39.71
CA HIS A 9 -7.36 6.28 39.29
C HIS A 9 -8.53 5.82 38.41
N GLU A 10 -9.78 6.16 38.77
CA GLU A 10 -10.96 5.84 37.95
C GLU A 10 -10.97 6.62 36.63
N GLY A 11 -10.56 7.89 36.62
CA GLY A 11 -10.39 8.67 35.40
C GLY A 11 -9.36 8.05 34.44
N PHE A 12 -8.19 7.66 34.95
CA PHE A 12 -7.16 7.00 34.15
C PHE A 12 -7.63 5.64 33.60
N LYS A 13 -8.31 4.84 34.43
CA LYS A 13 -8.88 3.55 34.04
C LYS A 13 -9.92 3.71 32.93
N HIS A 14 -10.79 4.71 33.01
CA HIS A 14 -11.77 5.01 31.96
C HIS A 14 -11.09 5.37 30.62
N ILE A 15 -10.13 6.30 30.64
CA ILE A 15 -9.37 6.70 29.44
C ILE A 15 -8.67 5.48 28.83
N TYR A 16 -8.05 4.66 29.67
CA TYR A 16 -7.35 3.47 29.21
C TYR A 16 -8.29 2.47 28.51
N LEU A 17 -9.45 2.16 29.11
CA LEU A 17 -10.43 1.25 28.52
C LEU A 17 -10.94 1.81 27.17
N ALA A 18 -11.24 3.11 27.10
CA ALA A 18 -11.63 3.76 25.85
C ALA A 18 -10.54 3.65 24.77
N LEU A 19 -9.27 3.82 25.12
CA LEU A 19 -8.14 3.64 24.19
C LEU A 19 -7.97 2.17 23.75
N GLN A 20 -8.24 1.21 24.63
CA GLN A 20 -8.24 -0.22 24.26
C GLN A 20 -9.38 -0.58 23.30
N GLU A 21 -10.60 -0.09 23.55
CA GLU A 21 -11.74 -0.28 22.65
C GLU A 21 -11.48 0.34 21.28
N LYS A 22 -10.99 1.60 21.26
CA LYS A 22 -10.55 2.30 20.04
C LYS A 22 -9.55 1.45 19.25
N ARG A 23 -8.55 0.85 19.90
CA ARG A 23 -7.56 -0.01 19.25
C ARG A 23 -8.21 -1.17 18.50
N THR A 24 -9.18 -1.85 19.10
CA THR A 24 -9.89 -2.97 18.46
C THR A 24 -10.62 -2.52 17.19
N HIS A 25 -11.27 -1.34 17.23
CA HIS A 25 -11.92 -0.77 16.06
C HIS A 25 -10.94 -0.37 14.96
N ILE A 26 -9.79 0.22 15.30
CA ILE A 26 -8.77 0.59 14.30
C ILE A 26 -8.16 -0.68 13.69
N GLN A 27 -7.90 -1.72 14.49
CA GLN A 27 -7.43 -3.02 13.98
C GLN A 27 -8.41 -3.63 12.98
N TYR A 28 -9.71 -3.65 13.30
CA TYR A 28 -10.74 -4.12 12.37
C TYR A 28 -10.76 -3.29 11.08
N THR A 29 -10.70 -1.96 11.21
CA THR A 29 -10.69 -1.03 10.07
C THR A 29 -9.47 -1.25 9.18
N THR A 30 -8.30 -1.44 9.78
CA THR A 30 -7.04 -1.76 9.10
C THR A 30 -7.16 -3.06 8.33
N GLN A 31 -7.68 -4.12 8.94
CA GLN A 31 -7.88 -5.40 8.26
C GLN A 31 -8.85 -5.30 7.09
N LYS A 32 -9.95 -4.54 7.25
CA LYS A 32 -10.89 -4.26 6.16
C LYS A 32 -10.21 -3.48 5.02
N ALA A 33 -9.40 -2.49 5.35
CA ALA A 33 -8.61 -1.71 4.38
C ALA A 33 -7.63 -2.60 3.60
N LEU A 34 -6.92 -3.51 4.28
CA LEU A 34 -6.03 -4.48 3.64
C LEU A 34 -6.77 -5.42 2.68
N LYS A 35 -8.00 -5.83 3.02
CA LYS A 35 -8.83 -6.63 2.10
C LYS A 35 -9.19 -5.82 0.86
N LEU A 36 -9.63 -4.58 1.02
CA LEU A 36 -9.96 -3.69 -0.10
C LEU A 36 -8.75 -3.46 -1.01
N GLN A 37 -7.58 -3.22 -0.43
CA GLN A 37 -6.33 -3.07 -1.17
C GLN A 37 -6.02 -4.30 -2.04
N ARG A 38 -6.19 -5.52 -1.50
CA ARG A 38 -6.02 -6.76 -2.28
C ARG A 38 -7.06 -6.92 -3.39
N TYR A 39 -8.31 -6.54 -3.13
CA TYR A 39 -9.34 -6.54 -4.17
C TYR A 39 -8.98 -5.62 -5.33
N MET A 40 -8.42 -4.44 -5.04
CA MET A 40 -7.96 -3.52 -6.07
C MET A 40 -6.82 -4.11 -6.91
N LEU A 41 -5.84 -4.77 -6.28
CA LEU A 41 -4.76 -5.46 -7.00
C LEU A 41 -5.29 -6.59 -7.90
N ASN A 42 -6.24 -7.39 -7.40
CA ASN A 42 -6.86 -8.44 -8.19
C ASN A 42 -7.64 -7.87 -9.39
N LEU A 43 -8.38 -6.77 -9.17
CA LEU A 43 -9.10 -6.09 -10.25
C LEU A 43 -8.13 -5.54 -11.30
N ALA A 44 -7.03 -4.93 -10.87
CA ALA A 44 -5.97 -4.47 -11.77
C ALA A 44 -5.41 -5.62 -12.62
N SER A 45 -5.11 -6.77 -11.99
CA SER A 45 -4.63 -7.96 -12.72
C SER A 45 -5.65 -8.46 -13.74
N HIS A 46 -6.93 -8.51 -13.37
CA HIS A 46 -7.99 -8.94 -14.28
C HIS A 46 -8.15 -7.99 -15.47
N GLN A 47 -8.07 -6.67 -15.23
CA GLN A 47 -8.09 -5.68 -16.30
C GLN A 47 -6.88 -5.86 -17.24
N LYS A 48 -5.66 -6.07 -16.73
CA LYS A 48 -4.49 -6.35 -17.59
C LYS A 48 -4.76 -7.52 -18.55
N GLN A 49 -5.33 -8.60 -18.05
CA GLN A 49 -5.70 -9.75 -18.86
C GLN A 49 -6.72 -9.40 -19.97
N VAL A 50 -7.75 -8.61 -19.65
CA VAL A 50 -8.72 -8.12 -20.66
C VAL A 50 -8.03 -7.25 -21.72
N GLY A 51 -7.05 -6.43 -21.32
CA GLY A 51 -6.24 -5.64 -22.25
C GLY A 51 -5.41 -6.52 -23.20
N GLU A 52 -4.80 -7.59 -22.68
CA GLU A 52 -4.07 -8.58 -23.48
C GLU A 52 -5.00 -9.32 -24.46
N ASP A 53 -6.23 -9.64 -24.05
CA ASP A 53 -7.24 -10.24 -24.92
C ASP A 53 -7.64 -9.30 -26.06
N ALA A 54 -7.86 -8.01 -25.75
CA ALA A 54 -8.14 -6.99 -26.75
C ALA A 54 -6.96 -6.82 -27.74
N TYR A 55 -5.72 -6.86 -27.25
CA TYR A 55 -4.53 -6.84 -28.10
C TYR A 55 -4.46 -8.04 -29.05
N ARG A 56 -4.76 -9.25 -28.55
CA ARG A 56 -4.83 -10.46 -29.38
C ARG A 56 -5.88 -10.32 -30.47
N ALA A 57 -7.07 -9.83 -30.14
CA ALA A 57 -8.12 -9.57 -31.12
C ALA A 57 -7.69 -8.53 -32.18
N LEU A 58 -7.02 -7.44 -31.76
CA LEU A 58 -6.48 -6.42 -32.65
C LEU A 58 -5.48 -7.01 -33.66
N ASN A 59 -4.58 -7.88 -33.20
CA ASN A 59 -3.61 -8.56 -34.06
C ASN A 59 -4.31 -9.47 -35.09
N HIS A 60 -5.34 -10.22 -34.69
CA HIS A 60 -6.12 -11.02 -35.62
C HIS A 60 -6.84 -10.16 -36.66
N LEU A 61 -7.47 -9.05 -36.25
CA LEU A 61 -8.12 -8.10 -37.15
C LEU A 61 -7.13 -7.52 -38.17
N TYR A 62 -5.90 -7.18 -37.75
CA TYR A 62 -4.86 -6.71 -38.65
C TYR A 62 -4.50 -7.74 -39.72
N VAL A 63 -4.36 -9.02 -39.32
CA VAL A 63 -4.10 -10.13 -40.25
C VAL A 63 -5.27 -10.32 -41.23
N TYR A 64 -6.51 -10.32 -40.75
CA TYR A 64 -7.71 -10.45 -41.60
C TYR A 64 -7.82 -9.31 -42.61
N ARG A 65 -7.65 -8.06 -42.14
CA ARG A 65 -7.65 -6.86 -42.99
C ARG A 65 -6.65 -7.00 -44.14
N ARG A 66 -5.41 -7.43 -43.83
CA ARG A 66 -4.35 -7.64 -44.82
C ARG A 66 -4.71 -8.70 -45.87
N HIS A 67 -5.43 -9.75 -45.49
CA HIS A 67 -5.90 -10.77 -46.44
C HIS A 67 -6.98 -10.19 -47.38
N ILE A 68 -7.92 -9.42 -46.84
CA ILE A 68 -8.98 -8.79 -47.63
C ILE A 68 -8.37 -7.78 -48.63
N GLU A 69 -7.42 -6.96 -48.18
CA GLU A 69 -6.69 -6.02 -49.05
C GLU A 69 -5.97 -6.74 -50.22
N LYS A 70 -5.36 -7.90 -49.95
CA LYS A 70 -4.73 -8.72 -51.00
C LYS A 70 -5.74 -9.25 -52.03
N ILE A 71 -6.92 -9.70 -51.59
CA ILE A 71 -7.97 -10.17 -52.50
C ILE A 71 -8.46 -9.03 -53.39
N GLN A 72 -8.64 -7.83 -52.81
CA GLN A 72 -9.08 -6.65 -53.54
C GLN A 72 -8.07 -6.17 -54.59
N ALA A 73 -6.77 -6.38 -54.36
CA ALA A 73 -5.72 -6.01 -55.30
C ALA A 73 -5.58 -6.99 -56.49
N SER A 74 -6.32 -8.09 -56.52
CA SER A 74 -6.27 -9.08 -57.61
C SER A 74 -6.97 -8.56 -58.87
N PRO A 75 -6.31 -8.58 -60.05
CA PRO A 75 -6.83 -7.94 -61.27
C PRO A 75 -7.98 -8.69 -61.95
N GLU A 76 -8.30 -9.91 -61.55
CA GLU A 76 -9.22 -10.80 -62.30
C GLU A 76 -10.71 -10.61 -61.96
N THR A 77 -11.09 -9.90 -60.89
CA THR A 77 -12.50 -9.64 -60.55
C THR A 77 -12.70 -8.29 -59.86
N ALA A 78 -13.78 -7.58 -60.21
CA ALA A 78 -14.19 -6.39 -59.45
C ALA A 78 -14.53 -6.80 -58.00
N PRO A 79 -13.97 -6.11 -56.98
CA PRO A 79 -14.18 -6.50 -55.59
C PRO A 79 -15.68 -6.44 -55.25
N PRO A 80 -16.27 -7.51 -54.67
CA PRO A 80 -17.67 -7.52 -54.28
C PRO A 80 -18.01 -6.34 -53.36
N LEU A 81 -19.20 -5.74 -53.50
CA LEU A 81 -19.68 -4.65 -52.63
C LEU A 81 -19.58 -4.98 -51.12
N ASN A 82 -19.72 -6.26 -50.77
CA ASN A 82 -19.60 -6.75 -49.40
C ASN A 82 -18.17 -6.64 -48.84
N MET A 83 -17.14 -6.63 -49.70
CA MET A 83 -15.73 -6.56 -49.30
C MET A 83 -15.36 -5.19 -48.72
N ASN A 84 -15.84 -4.10 -49.33
CA ASN A 84 -15.62 -2.74 -48.80
C ASN A 84 -16.30 -2.55 -47.45
N LYS A 85 -17.51 -3.11 -47.26
CA LYS A 85 -18.20 -3.10 -45.97
C LYS A 85 -17.42 -3.90 -44.91
N MET A 86 -16.84 -5.04 -45.28
CA MET A 86 -15.98 -5.84 -44.37
C MET A 86 -14.72 -5.08 -43.95
N LEU A 87 -14.06 -4.35 -44.86
CA LEU A 87 -12.90 -3.52 -44.51
C LEU A 87 -13.27 -2.38 -43.56
N LEU A 88 -14.41 -1.71 -43.81
CA LEU A 88 -14.90 -0.65 -42.93
C LEU A 88 -15.18 -1.17 -41.52
N LEU A 89 -15.89 -2.31 -41.41
CA LEU A 89 -16.13 -2.98 -40.12
C LEU A 89 -14.84 -3.43 -39.44
N ALA A 90 -13.86 -3.96 -40.19
CA ALA A 90 -12.57 -4.36 -39.64
C ALA A 90 -11.79 -3.16 -39.07
N ASN A 91 -11.85 -2.00 -39.73
CA ASN A 91 -11.25 -0.76 -39.23
C ASN A 91 -11.96 -0.25 -37.97
N GLU A 92 -13.28 -0.26 -37.94
CA GLU A 92 -14.06 0.16 -36.78
C GLU A 92 -13.82 -0.75 -35.56
N LEU A 93 -13.80 -2.07 -35.77
CA LEU A 93 -13.45 -3.05 -34.75
C LEU A 93 -11.99 -2.88 -34.28
N GLY A 94 -11.06 -2.63 -35.20
CA GLY A 94 -9.65 -2.40 -34.87
C GLY A 94 -9.47 -1.16 -34.00
N PHE A 95 -10.09 -0.04 -34.36
CA PHE A 95 -10.07 1.19 -33.56
C PHE A 95 -10.71 0.98 -32.18
N THR A 96 -11.83 0.26 -32.12
CA THR A 96 -12.51 -0.05 -30.87
C THR A 96 -11.66 -0.95 -29.97
N ALA A 97 -11.04 -2.00 -30.53
CA ALA A 97 -10.15 -2.90 -29.80
C ALA A 97 -8.91 -2.19 -29.26
N ASP A 98 -8.27 -1.32 -30.07
CA ASP A 98 -7.13 -0.49 -29.63
C ASP A 98 -7.51 0.46 -28.49
N ARG A 99 -8.67 1.11 -28.58
CA ARG A 99 -9.19 1.96 -27.50
C ARG A 99 -9.48 1.18 -26.22
N ILE A 100 -10.11 0.01 -26.33
CA ILE A 100 -10.40 -0.86 -25.18
C ILE A 100 -9.08 -1.29 -24.54
N GLN A 101 -8.13 -1.80 -25.33
CA GLN A 101 -6.83 -2.21 -24.83
C GLN A 101 -6.13 -1.10 -24.04
N LYS A 102 -5.99 0.09 -24.63
CA LYS A 102 -5.34 1.24 -24.00
C LYS A 102 -6.04 1.64 -22.70
N THR A 103 -7.35 1.88 -22.78
CA THR A 103 -8.14 2.33 -21.62
C THR A 103 -8.11 1.31 -20.48
N THR A 104 -8.20 0.02 -20.81
CA THR A 104 -8.17 -1.05 -19.82
C THR A 104 -6.79 -1.18 -19.18
N LEU A 105 -5.70 -1.08 -19.94
CA LEU A 105 -4.35 -1.14 -19.39
C LEU A 105 -4.04 0.09 -18.52
N ASP A 106 -4.44 1.28 -18.95
CA ASP A 106 -4.30 2.52 -18.18
C ASP A 106 -5.08 2.44 -16.87
N SER A 107 -6.33 1.96 -16.92
CA SER A 107 -7.16 1.73 -15.74
C SER A 107 -6.56 0.70 -14.80
N ALA A 108 -6.00 -0.39 -15.33
CA ALA A 108 -5.35 -1.43 -14.53
C ALA A 108 -4.13 -0.89 -13.80
N ASN A 109 -3.28 -0.16 -14.51
CA ASN A 109 -2.10 0.45 -13.92
C ASN A 109 -2.51 1.48 -12.86
N ALA A 110 -3.53 2.32 -13.13
CA ALA A 110 -4.09 3.25 -12.14
C ALA A 110 -4.59 2.55 -10.88
N MET A 111 -5.33 1.46 -11.04
CA MET A 111 -5.86 0.69 -9.93
C MET A 111 -4.76 0.09 -9.06
N ALA A 112 -3.73 -0.52 -9.68
CA ALA A 112 -2.60 -1.08 -8.95
C ALA A 112 -1.86 -0.01 -8.12
N ARG A 113 -1.80 1.22 -8.62
CA ARG A 113 -1.07 2.32 -7.98
C ARG A 113 -1.80 2.89 -6.80
N ILE A 114 -3.10 3.13 -6.97
CA ILE A 114 -3.95 3.54 -5.87
C ILE A 114 -3.93 2.44 -4.79
N ALA A 115 -3.90 1.16 -5.17
CA ALA A 115 -3.76 0.08 -4.20
C ALA A 115 -2.42 0.12 -3.43
N ASN A 116 -1.32 0.40 -4.10
CA ASN A 116 0.00 0.50 -3.46
C ASN A 116 0.13 1.74 -2.57
N SER A 117 -0.34 2.90 -3.02
CA SER A 117 -0.38 4.13 -2.20
C SER A 117 -1.34 3.97 -1.00
N PHE A 118 -2.48 3.31 -1.19
CA PHE A 118 -3.38 2.98 -0.10
C PHE A 118 -2.72 2.05 0.93
N LEU A 119 -1.88 1.12 0.49
CA LEU A 119 -1.08 0.29 1.41
C LEU A 119 -0.13 1.16 2.26
N MET A 120 0.53 2.17 1.69
CA MET A 120 1.39 3.09 2.47
C MET A 120 0.58 3.79 3.56
N THR A 121 -0.63 4.25 3.23
CA THR A 121 -1.56 4.84 4.20
C THR A 121 -1.94 3.87 5.32
N ILE A 122 -2.22 2.61 4.98
CA ILE A 122 -2.52 1.55 5.95
C ILE A 122 -1.33 1.30 6.87
N LEU A 123 -0.11 1.17 6.32
CA LEU A 123 1.11 0.94 7.09
C LEU A 123 1.39 2.08 8.07
N LYS A 124 1.19 3.35 7.65
CA LYS A 124 1.26 4.51 8.56
C LYS A 124 0.26 4.39 9.72
N SER A 125 -0.98 4.02 9.42
CA SER A 125 -2.01 3.82 10.45
C SER A 125 -1.63 2.71 11.44
N GLN A 126 -1.06 1.61 10.96
CA GLN A 126 -0.58 0.53 11.82
C GLN A 126 0.60 0.96 12.69
N HIS A 127 1.54 1.73 12.13
CA HIS A 127 2.66 2.31 12.87
C HIS A 127 2.18 3.23 14.01
N TYR A 128 1.23 4.14 13.74
CA TYR A 128 0.66 5.00 14.79
C TYR A 128 -0.03 4.19 15.91
N GLN A 129 -0.76 3.13 15.57
CA GLN A 129 -1.35 2.23 16.56
C GLN A 129 -0.31 1.52 17.41
N TRP A 130 0.80 1.10 16.80
CA TRP A 130 1.90 0.48 17.52
C TRP A 130 2.58 1.48 18.45
N ARG A 131 2.82 2.71 17.97
CA ARG A 131 3.37 3.83 18.75
C ARG A 131 2.51 4.14 19.99
N GLU A 132 1.19 4.18 19.84
CA GLU A 132 0.26 4.39 20.96
C GLU A 132 0.47 3.36 22.10
N LYS A 133 0.83 2.11 21.78
CA LYS A 133 1.11 1.09 22.80
C LYS A 133 2.36 1.40 23.63
N VAL A 134 3.40 1.97 23.01
CA VAL A 134 4.62 2.39 23.73
C VAL A 134 4.27 3.49 24.74
N TYR A 135 3.53 4.52 24.31
CA TYR A 135 3.06 5.59 25.20
C TYR A 135 2.18 5.07 26.33
N LEU A 136 1.24 4.15 26.06
CA LEU A 136 0.42 3.53 27.10
C LEU A 136 1.25 2.75 28.12
N SER A 137 2.35 2.13 27.68
CA SER A 137 3.25 1.39 28.57
C SER A 137 4.03 2.33 29.49
N VAL A 138 4.46 3.47 28.96
CA VAL A 138 5.16 4.52 29.72
C VAL A 138 4.22 5.16 30.74
N LEU A 139 3.00 5.54 30.34
CA LEU A 139 2.00 6.15 31.24
C LEU A 139 1.64 5.23 32.42
N ARG A 140 1.68 3.91 32.20
CA ARG A 140 1.42 2.92 33.25
C ARG A 140 2.64 2.56 34.09
N ARG A 141 3.82 3.11 33.75
CA ARG A 141 5.11 2.63 34.25
C ARG A 141 5.21 1.10 34.19
N SER A 142 4.65 0.52 33.13
CA SER A 142 4.63 -0.92 32.92
C SER A 142 5.76 -1.33 31.98
N ASP A 143 6.38 -2.46 32.28
CA ASP A 143 7.45 -3.03 31.46
C ASP A 143 6.91 -3.73 30.19
N ASN A 144 5.61 -3.58 29.90
CA ASN A 144 4.92 -4.20 28.77
C ASN A 144 5.06 -3.38 27.47
N VAL A 145 6.26 -2.83 27.22
CA VAL A 145 6.56 -2.16 25.96
C VAL A 145 6.48 -3.20 24.84
N PRO A 146 5.81 -2.91 23.71
CA PRO A 146 5.83 -3.80 22.56
C PRO A 146 7.26 -4.04 22.07
N THR A 147 7.73 -5.28 22.17
CA THR A 147 9.02 -5.73 21.63
C THR A 147 8.80 -6.64 20.42
N ASP A 148 7.72 -6.43 19.67
CA ASP A 148 7.46 -7.18 18.45
C ASP A 148 8.73 -7.15 17.59
N ASP A 149 9.15 -8.30 17.11
CA ASP A 149 10.32 -8.42 16.25
C ASP A 149 10.09 -7.60 14.96
N GLU A 150 11.13 -6.88 14.51
CA GLU A 150 11.07 -6.05 13.30
C GLU A 150 10.65 -6.89 12.08
N PHE A 151 10.94 -8.18 12.05
CA PHE A 151 10.53 -9.08 10.96
C PHE A 151 9.08 -9.55 11.04
N HIS A 152 8.48 -9.52 12.24
CA HIS A 152 7.16 -10.07 12.50
C HIS A 152 6.05 -9.01 12.54
N CYS A 153 6.40 -7.72 12.57
CA CYS A 153 5.43 -6.65 12.46
C CYS A 153 4.87 -6.54 11.02
N ALA A 154 3.71 -5.91 10.84
CA ALA A 154 3.06 -5.81 9.53
C ALA A 154 3.95 -5.10 8.48
N LEU A 155 4.68 -4.06 8.89
CA LEU A 155 5.63 -3.36 8.03
C LEU A 155 6.81 -4.25 7.66
N GLY A 156 7.37 -4.99 8.61
CA GLY A 156 8.47 -5.93 8.38
C GLY A 156 8.11 -7.08 7.45
N GLN A 157 6.95 -7.71 7.68
CA GLN A 157 6.46 -8.78 6.80
C GLN A 157 6.30 -8.31 5.36
N TRP A 158 5.73 -7.12 5.16
CA TRP A 158 5.62 -6.53 3.84
C TRP A 158 7.00 -6.14 3.28
N TYR A 159 7.85 -5.52 4.09
CA TYR A 159 9.17 -5.07 3.70
C TYR A 159 9.99 -6.24 3.16
N HIS A 160 10.11 -7.34 3.90
CA HIS A 160 10.88 -8.51 3.48
C HIS A 160 10.17 -9.38 2.43
N GLY A 161 8.86 -9.21 2.23
CA GLY A 161 8.04 -9.91 1.24
C GLY A 161 7.81 -9.10 -0.03
N ASP A 162 6.53 -8.81 -0.31
CA ASP A 162 6.08 -8.13 -1.53
C ASP A 162 6.77 -6.76 -1.74
N GLY A 163 7.02 -6.01 -0.66
CA GLY A 163 7.68 -4.71 -0.72
C GLY A 163 9.06 -4.77 -1.35
N ARG A 164 9.85 -5.82 -1.03
CA ARG A 164 11.17 -6.03 -1.64
C ARG A 164 11.07 -6.30 -3.14
N ARG A 165 10.12 -7.15 -3.54
CA ARG A 165 9.91 -7.51 -4.94
C ARG A 165 9.54 -6.28 -5.77
N ASP A 166 8.60 -5.49 -5.26
CA ASP A 166 7.96 -4.43 -6.05
C ASP A 166 8.70 -3.09 -5.94
N PHE A 167 9.33 -2.81 -4.80
CA PHE A 167 9.91 -1.49 -4.49
C PHE A 167 11.36 -1.54 -4.02
N GLY A 168 12.00 -2.72 -3.99
CA GLY A 168 13.37 -2.88 -3.50
C GLY A 168 14.43 -2.04 -4.23
N HIS A 169 14.11 -1.60 -5.46
CA HIS A 169 14.97 -0.74 -6.27
C HIS A 169 14.86 0.75 -5.92
N LEU A 170 13.88 1.16 -5.11
CA LEU A 170 13.64 2.54 -4.75
C LEU A 170 14.51 2.97 -3.56
N PRO A 171 15.17 4.14 -3.59
CA PRO A 171 16.02 4.59 -2.49
C PRO A 171 15.22 4.85 -1.21
N ALA A 172 13.96 5.30 -1.30
CA ALA A 172 13.11 5.49 -0.11
C ALA A 172 12.78 4.16 0.56
N TYR A 173 12.70 3.06 -0.19
CA TYR A 173 12.51 1.73 0.36
C TYR A 173 13.72 1.30 1.19
N SER A 174 14.95 1.53 0.72
CA SER A 174 16.15 1.25 1.54
C SER A 174 16.13 2.06 2.84
N ALA A 175 15.87 3.37 2.75
CA ALA A 175 15.83 4.26 3.90
C ALA A 175 14.75 3.87 4.94
N LEU A 176 13.60 3.36 4.47
CA LEU A 176 12.53 2.85 5.32
C LEU A 176 13.00 1.65 6.16
N GLY A 177 13.79 0.74 5.58
CA GLY A 177 14.34 -0.39 6.31
C GLY A 177 15.25 0.03 7.46
N ASP A 178 16.09 1.03 7.23
CA ASP A 178 17.01 1.54 8.26
C ASP A 178 16.27 2.31 9.37
N ALA A 179 15.30 3.14 9.00
CA ALA A 179 14.45 3.85 9.96
C ALA A 179 13.64 2.87 10.82
N HIS A 180 13.08 1.83 10.20
CA HIS A 180 12.29 0.81 10.88
C HIS A 180 13.12 0.00 11.88
N ARG A 181 14.32 -0.43 11.48
CA ARG A 181 15.24 -1.14 12.38
C ARG A 181 15.61 -0.32 13.60
N LYS A 182 16.04 0.93 13.37
CA LYS A 182 16.41 1.86 14.44
C LYS A 182 15.28 2.07 15.45
N LEU A 183 14.05 2.20 14.97
CA LEU A 183 12.87 2.32 15.83
C LEU A 183 12.69 1.09 16.72
N HIS A 184 12.74 -0.12 16.15
CA HIS A 184 12.62 -1.35 16.91
C HIS A 184 13.76 -1.53 17.92
N GLU A 185 15.00 -1.19 17.55
CA GLU A 185 16.15 -1.18 18.48
C GLU A 185 15.90 -0.28 19.70
N ILE A 186 15.42 0.95 19.47
CA ILE A 186 15.07 1.88 20.56
C ILE A 186 13.94 1.32 21.42
N SER A 187 12.90 0.72 20.84
CA SER A 187 11.81 0.13 21.62
C SER A 187 12.23 -1.07 22.45
N VAL A 188 13.13 -1.91 21.93
CA VAL A 188 13.74 -3.00 22.69
C VAL A 188 14.59 -2.45 23.85
N GLN A 189 15.31 -1.36 23.64
CA GLN A 189 16.09 -0.71 24.69
C GLN A 189 15.17 -0.13 25.77
N LEU A 190 14.11 0.59 25.39
CA LEU A 190 13.07 1.09 26.30
C LEU A 190 12.46 -0.02 27.16
N ALA A 191 12.15 -1.17 26.54
CA ALA A 191 11.60 -2.32 27.24
C ALA A 191 12.57 -2.91 28.28
N LYS A 192 13.87 -2.94 27.97
CA LYS A 192 14.92 -3.45 28.86
C LYS A 192 15.19 -2.51 30.04
N GLU A 193 15.19 -1.21 29.80
CA GLU A 193 15.41 -0.20 30.85
C GLU A 193 14.25 -0.17 31.85
N GLY A 194 13.01 -0.31 31.34
CA GLY A 194 11.80 -0.21 32.14
C GLY A 194 11.57 1.21 32.67
N PHE A 195 10.38 1.45 33.22
CA PHE A 195 9.95 2.81 33.62
C PHE A 195 9.65 2.96 35.11
N LYS A 196 9.75 1.88 35.89
CA LYS A 196 9.34 1.89 37.31
C LYS A 196 10.16 2.82 38.18
N SER A 197 11.49 2.82 38.00
CA SER A 197 12.46 3.58 38.79
C SER A 197 13.02 4.81 38.06
N MET A 198 12.63 5.04 36.81
CA MET A 198 13.10 6.16 36.01
C MET A 198 12.37 7.44 36.41
N ASP A 199 13.09 8.56 36.49
CA ASP A 199 12.46 9.86 36.70
C ASP A 199 11.82 10.37 35.40
N TRP A 200 11.01 11.42 35.50
CA TRP A 200 10.32 11.95 34.32
C TRP A 200 11.27 12.65 33.33
N SER A 201 12.44 13.13 33.77
CA SER A 201 13.42 13.76 32.89
C SER A 201 14.03 12.72 31.95
N ASP A 202 14.46 11.60 32.50
CA ASP A 202 15.02 10.47 31.75
C ASP A 202 13.96 9.85 30.82
N ILE A 203 12.71 9.69 31.31
CA ILE A 203 11.59 9.21 30.48
C ILE A 203 11.37 10.13 29.29
N THR A 204 11.33 11.45 29.51
CA THR A 204 11.13 12.42 28.43
C THR A 204 12.25 12.35 27.39
N GLN A 205 13.52 12.30 27.81
CA GLN A 205 14.64 12.18 26.88
C GLN A 205 14.52 10.92 26.01
N ARG A 206 14.18 9.77 26.62
CA ARG A 206 14.01 8.51 25.88
C ARG A 206 12.81 8.54 24.94
N LEU A 207 11.73 9.21 25.34
CA LEU A 207 10.57 9.41 24.48
C LEU A 207 10.88 10.33 23.29
N ASP A 208 11.71 11.35 23.47
CA ASP A 208 12.14 12.23 22.37
C ASP A 208 12.96 11.45 21.33
N GLU A 209 13.88 10.58 21.78
CA GLU A 209 14.64 9.69 20.90
C GLU A 209 13.73 8.72 20.13
N PHE A 210 12.77 8.11 20.83
CA PHE A 210 11.77 7.22 20.24
C PHE A 210 10.86 7.94 19.23
N GLU A 211 10.37 9.13 19.58
CA GLU A 211 9.48 9.90 18.71
C GLU A 211 10.22 10.39 17.46
N SER A 212 11.49 10.80 17.60
CA SER A 212 12.34 11.14 16.45
C SER A 212 12.50 9.95 15.49
N ALA A 213 12.78 8.75 16.01
CA ALA A 213 12.87 7.55 15.18
C ALA A 213 11.52 7.16 14.55
N SER A 214 10.43 7.29 15.30
CA SER A 214 9.06 7.04 14.82
C SER A 214 8.66 7.99 13.68
N GLN A 215 9.01 9.28 13.80
CA GLN A 215 8.79 10.27 12.74
C GLN A 215 9.63 9.97 11.50
N GLN A 216 10.86 9.47 11.68
CA GLN A 216 11.69 9.06 10.55
C GLN A 216 11.03 7.92 9.76
N VAL A 217 10.40 6.94 10.43
CA VAL A 217 9.63 5.88 9.75
C VAL A 217 8.49 6.50 8.93
N ILE A 218 7.66 7.35 9.53
CA ILE A 218 6.57 8.02 8.82
C ILE A 218 7.07 8.81 7.60
N TYR A 219 8.12 9.59 7.78
CA TYR A 219 8.74 10.36 6.70
C TYR A 219 9.21 9.47 5.55
N THR A 220 9.88 8.35 5.86
CA THR A 220 10.35 7.41 4.83
C THR A 220 9.20 6.69 4.13
N ILE A 221 8.09 6.41 4.82
CA ILE A 221 6.86 5.88 4.17
C ILE A 221 6.28 6.92 3.21
N ASP A 222 6.21 8.19 3.62
CA ASP A 222 5.72 9.27 2.74
C ASP A 222 6.61 9.45 1.51
N LYS A 223 7.93 9.38 1.69
CA LYS A 223 8.86 9.42 0.55
C LYS A 223 8.75 8.22 -0.38
N LEU A 224 8.47 7.05 0.17
CA LEU A 224 8.21 5.89 -0.64
C LEU A 224 6.88 6.02 -1.41
N ASP A 225 5.83 6.52 -0.76
CA ASP A 225 4.54 6.78 -1.41
C ASP A 225 4.67 7.78 -2.57
N GLU A 226 5.39 8.89 -2.35
CA GLU A 226 5.74 9.87 -3.40
C GLU A 226 6.44 9.18 -4.59
N GLN A 227 7.41 8.30 -4.34
CA GLN A 227 8.12 7.57 -5.41
C GLN A 227 7.22 6.57 -6.13
N ILE A 228 6.35 5.86 -5.41
CA ILE A 228 5.37 4.93 -5.97
C ILE A 228 4.41 5.67 -6.91
N LEU A 229 3.96 6.86 -6.52
CA LEU A 229 3.10 7.70 -7.34
C LEU A 229 3.85 8.30 -8.54
N ALA A 230 5.14 8.60 -8.40
CA ALA A 230 5.98 9.19 -9.44
C ALA A 230 6.43 8.22 -10.54
N LEU A 231 6.34 6.90 -10.34
CA LEU A 231 6.60 5.85 -11.36
C LEU A 231 5.63 5.91 -12.57
N LEU A 232 4.96 7.05 -12.79
CA LEU A 232 3.86 7.29 -13.72
C LEU A 232 3.97 8.50 -14.59
N GLU A 233 4.94 9.35 -14.33
CA GLU A 233 5.27 10.46 -15.22
C GLU A 233 6.25 10.02 -16.32
N GLN A 234 6.63 8.74 -16.34
CA GLN A 234 7.56 8.10 -17.29
C GLN A 234 6.84 7.01 -18.09
#